data_AF-A0A8J2HG22-F1
#
_entry.id   AF-A0A8J2HG22-F1
#
_cell.length_a   1.000
_cell.length_b   1.000
_cell.length_c   1.000
_cell.angle_alpha   90.00
_cell.angle_beta   90.00
_cell.angle_gamma   90.00
#
_symmetry.space_group_name_H-M   'P 1'
#
loop_
_entity.id
_entity.type
_entity.pdbx_description
1 polymer ?
#
loop_
_entity_poly.entity_id
_entity_poly.type
_entity_poly.pdbx_seq_one_letter_code
_entity_poly.pdbx_strand_id
1 'polypeptide(L)'
;MCTVVQINLQNTDLQTGYLPLLDTPENIFIGNCVVTNREGKCYVLAVNAYEDDIQLEIPAQELVPFECEGSSEDFFDPESDNDIGEDPRDRFQFIGEKRLLKDQEGSIYKI
;
A
#
# COMPACT_ATOMS: atom_id res chain seq x y z
N MET A 1 -8.28 -16.94 3.91
CA MET A 1 -9.05 -15.96 3.10
C MET A 1 -8.18 -14.74 2.80
N CYS A 2 -8.43 -14.01 1.71
CA CYS A 2 -7.76 -12.74 1.43
C CYS A 2 -8.81 -11.64 1.21
N THR A 3 -8.65 -10.50 1.88
CA THR A 3 -9.61 -9.40 1.87
C THR A 3 -8.87 -8.07 1.71
N VAL A 4 -9.42 -7.13 0.93
CA VAL A 4 -8.87 -5.78 0.85
C VAL A 4 -9.34 -4.96 2.04
N VAL A 5 -8.42 -4.36 2.78
CA VAL A 5 -8.69 -3.48 3.94
C VAL A 5 -8.22 -2.06 3.65
N GLN A 6 -8.96 -1.06 4.15
CA GLN A 6 -8.57 0.34 4.10
C GLN A 6 -7.85 0.72 5.41
N ILE A 7 -6.70 1.37 5.30
CA ILE A 7 -5.92 1.84 6.45
C ILE A 7 -5.83 3.36 6.38
N ASN A 8 -6.19 4.03 7.48
CA ASN A 8 -6.03 5.47 7.61
C ASN A 8 -4.55 5.82 7.80
N LEU A 9 -4.09 6.91 7.19
CA LEU A 9 -2.70 7.36 7.24
C LEU A 9 -2.56 8.60 8.13
N GLN A 10 -1.49 8.65 8.92
CA GLN A 10 -1.15 9.78 9.77
C GLN A 10 -0.40 10.88 8.99
N ASN A 11 0.60 10.49 8.20
CA ASN A 11 1.43 11.39 7.40
C ASN A 11 0.85 11.58 5.99
N THR A 12 -0.25 12.34 5.89
CA THR A 12 -1.02 12.49 4.65
C THR A 12 -0.32 13.23 3.51
N ASP A 13 0.82 13.87 3.79
CA ASP A 13 1.60 14.61 2.79
C ASP A 13 2.43 13.70 1.88
N LEU A 14 2.69 12.45 2.31
CA LEU A 14 3.45 11.49 1.53
C LEU A 14 2.55 10.81 0.50
N GLN A 15 2.85 10.97 -0.80
CA GLN A 15 2.04 10.38 -1.89
C GLN A 15 2.22 8.86 -2.00
N THR A 16 3.43 8.36 -1.80
CA THR A 16 3.77 6.93 -1.83
C THR A 16 4.77 6.61 -0.73
N GLY A 17 4.65 5.43 -0.13
CA GLY A 17 5.55 4.99 0.92
C GLY A 17 5.44 3.50 1.18
N TYR A 18 6.32 3.00 2.05
CA TYR A 18 6.28 1.62 2.50
C TYR A 18 5.41 1.51 3.76
N LEU A 19 4.46 0.58 3.74
CA LEU A 19 3.70 0.17 4.91
C LEU A 19 4.39 -1.06 5.52
N PRO A 20 4.97 -0.97 6.74
CA PRO A 20 5.54 -2.11 7.43
C PRO A 20 4.52 -3.22 7.68
N LEU A 21 4.99 -4.41 8.01
CA LEU A 21 4.11 -5.46 8.52
C LEU A 21 3.46 -4.96 9.81
N LEU A 22 2.13 -4.99 9.87
CA LEU A 22 1.39 -4.57 11.04
C LEU A 22 1.48 -5.61 12.16
N ASP A 23 1.51 -5.13 13.40
CA ASP A 23 1.36 -5.97 14.58
C ASP A 23 -0.08 -6.51 14.63
N THR A 24 -0.25 -7.77 14.25
CA THR A 24 -1.53 -8.45 14.11
C THR A 24 -1.45 -9.82 14.77
N PRO A 25 -2.59 -10.45 15.11
CA PRO A 25 -2.60 -11.81 15.64
C PRO A 25 -1.84 -12.77 14.71
N GLU A 26 -1.34 -13.87 15.28
CA GLU A 26 -0.73 -14.96 14.51
C GLU A 26 -1.63 -15.36 13.33
N ASN A 27 -1.08 -15.76 12.19
CA ASN A 27 -1.83 -16.13 10.98
C ASN A 27 -2.67 -15.03 10.31
N ILE A 28 -2.62 -13.77 10.79
CA ILE A 28 -3.09 -12.60 10.06
C ILE A 28 -1.87 -11.84 9.52
N PHE A 29 -1.89 -11.45 8.25
CA PHE A 29 -0.80 -10.72 7.61
C PHE A 29 -1.34 -9.51 6.87
N ILE A 30 -0.90 -8.31 7.26
CA ILE A 30 -1.28 -7.02 6.67
C ILE A 30 -0.04 -6.13 6.58
N GLY A 31 0.20 -5.54 5.41
CA GLY A 31 1.34 -4.64 5.19
C GLY A 31 2.51 -5.31 4.46
N ASN A 32 3.73 -4.93 4.81
CA ASN A 32 4.97 -5.28 4.10
C ASN A 32 4.88 -5.00 2.58
N CYS A 33 4.41 -3.80 2.23
CA CYS A 33 4.18 -3.45 0.84
C CYS A 33 4.33 -1.96 0.58
N VAL A 34 4.57 -1.61 -0.69
CA VAL A 34 4.50 -0.23 -1.17
C VAL A 34 3.03 0.14 -1.39
N VAL A 35 2.63 1.29 -0.88
CA VAL A 35 1.27 1.79 -0.99
C VAL A 35 1.25 3.22 -1.53
N THR A 36 0.12 3.57 -2.14
CA THR A 36 -0.20 4.94 -2.53
C THR A 36 -1.17 5.52 -1.52
N ASN A 37 -0.86 6.71 -1.02
CA ASN A 37 -1.79 7.51 -0.25
C ASN A 37 -2.84 8.11 -1.18
N ARG A 38 -4.10 7.74 -0.94
CA ARG A 38 -5.28 8.27 -1.61
C ARG A 38 -6.12 8.99 -0.56
N GLU A 39 -5.95 10.31 -0.47
CA GLU A 39 -6.71 11.19 0.44
C GLU A 39 -6.59 10.80 1.93
N GLY A 40 -5.38 10.48 2.38
CA GLY A 40 -5.09 10.08 3.76
C GLY A 40 -5.43 8.62 4.08
N LYS A 41 -5.56 7.78 3.05
CA LYS A 41 -5.88 6.36 3.17
C LYS A 41 -5.01 5.52 2.23
N CYS A 42 -4.73 4.28 2.61
CA CYS A 42 -4.23 3.26 1.69
C CYS A 42 -5.11 2.01 1.72
N TYR A 43 -4.97 1.16 0.70
CA TYR A 43 -5.73 -0.07 0.56
C TYR A 43 -4.75 -1.21 0.36
N VAL A 44 -4.83 -2.24 1.20
CA VAL A 44 -3.88 -3.35 1.19
C VAL A 44 -4.61 -4.68 1.33
N LEU A 45 -3.96 -5.75 0.88
CA LEU A 45 -4.47 -7.10 1.09
C LEU A 45 -4.17 -7.53 2.52
N ALA A 46 -5.20 -7.96 3.22
CA ALA A 46 -5.09 -8.70 4.47
C ALA A 46 -5.27 -10.20 4.16
N VAL A 47 -4.34 -11.01 4.66
CA VAL A 47 -4.37 -12.47 4.52
C VAL A 47 -4.70 -13.06 5.87
N ASN A 48 -5.84 -13.76 5.97
CA ASN A 48 -6.21 -14.56 7.11
C ASN A 48 -5.95 -16.04 6.80
N ALA A 49 -5.07 -16.69 7.57
CA ALA A 49 -4.75 -18.11 7.43
C ALA A 49 -5.47 -19.01 8.46
N TYR A 50 -6.36 -18.46 9.29
CA TYR A 50 -7.31 -19.25 10.06
C TYR A 50 -8.43 -19.81 9.19
N GLU A 51 -9.12 -20.83 9.71
CA GLU A 51 -10.34 -21.38 9.08
C GLU A 51 -11.54 -20.43 9.25
N ASP A 52 -11.59 -19.70 10.36
CA ASP A 52 -12.66 -18.77 10.71
C ASP A 52 -12.27 -17.31 10.47
N ASP A 53 -13.28 -16.47 10.22
CA ASP A 53 -13.12 -15.02 10.13
C ASP A 53 -12.84 -14.41 11.51
N ILE A 54 -11.94 -13.42 11.56
CA ILE A 54 -11.56 -12.68 12.77
C ILE A 54 -11.96 -11.21 12.64
N GLN A 55 -12.42 -10.61 13.74
CA GLN A 55 -12.61 -9.16 13.84
C GLN A 55 -11.33 -8.49 14.31
N LEU A 56 -10.85 -7.51 13.55
CA LEU A 56 -9.63 -6.76 13.84
C LEU A 56 -9.88 -5.26 13.70
N GLU A 57 -9.46 -4.50 14.71
CA GLU A 57 -9.39 -3.04 14.66
C GLU A 57 -8.00 -2.62 14.18
N ILE A 58 -7.93 -1.80 13.13
CA ILE A 58 -6.66 -1.32 12.58
C ILE A 58 -6.53 0.19 12.87
N PRO A 59 -5.57 0.62 13.71
CA PRO A 59 -5.34 2.03 13.97
C PRO A 59 -4.67 2.70 12.76
N ALA A 60 -4.72 4.03 12.72
CA ALA A 60 -4.06 4.80 11.67
C ALA A 60 -2.54 4.57 11.68
N GLN A 61 -1.95 4.39 10.50
CA GLN A 61 -0.55 4.04 10.32
C GLN A 61 0.26 5.19 9.73
N GLU A 62 1.56 5.20 9.97
CA GLU A 62 2.50 6.12 9.36
C GLU A 62 3.30 5.39 8.28
N LEU A 63 3.40 5.97 7.08
CA LEU A 63 4.19 5.39 6.00
C LEU A 63 5.67 5.71 6.17
N VAL A 64 6.53 4.73 5.90
CA VAL A 64 7.97 4.94 5.81
C VAL A 64 8.29 5.53 4.43
N PRO A 65 8.89 6.72 4.34
CA PRO A 65 9.31 7.29 3.07
C PRO A 65 10.45 6.48 2.46
N PHE A 66 10.58 6.53 1.13
CA PHE A 66 11.75 5.98 0.46
C PHE A 66 12.91 6.96 0.61
N GLU A 67 14.04 6.48 1.12
CA GLU A 67 15.30 7.23 1.07
C GLU A 67 15.82 7.14 -0.37
N CYS A 68 15.57 8.18 -1.17
CA CYS A 68 16.23 8.35 -2.46
C CYS A 68 17.61 8.98 -2.23
N GLU A 69 18.57 8.19 -1.74
CA GLU A 69 19.98 8.54 -1.86
C GLU A 69 20.50 8.01 -3.20
N GLY A 70 20.50 8.88 -4.22
CA GLY A 70 21.11 8.58 -5.51
C GLY A 70 20.27 9.05 -6.68
N SER A 71 20.85 9.90 -7.53
CA SER A 71 20.39 10.03 -8.91
C SER A 71 20.38 8.64 -9.53
N SER A 72 19.38 8.32 -10.33
CA SER A 72 19.18 7.04 -11.03
C SER A 72 20.27 6.71 -12.07
N GLU A 73 21.43 7.37 -12.02
CA GLU A 73 22.51 7.29 -12.99
C GLU A 73 23.30 5.97 -12.86
N ASP A 74 23.18 5.25 -11.75
CA ASP A 74 23.90 3.99 -11.53
C ASP A 74 23.07 2.73 -11.84
N PHE A 75 21.75 2.85 -12.07
CA PHE A 75 20.88 1.71 -12.41
C PHE A 75 20.61 1.57 -13.93
N PHE A 76 20.90 2.62 -14.70
CA PHE A 76 20.83 2.59 -16.15
C PHE A 76 22.25 2.57 -16.71
N ASP A 77 22.76 1.38 -17.03
CA ASP A 77 23.87 1.26 -17.97
C ASP A 77 23.28 1.37 -19.39
N PRO A 78 23.43 2.53 -20.07
CA PRO A 78 22.90 2.73 -21.42
C PRO A 78 23.58 1.84 -22.47
N GLU A 79 24.63 1.09 -22.10
CA GLU A 79 25.25 0.09 -22.98
C GLU A 79 24.61 -1.31 -22.88
N SER A 80 23.60 -1.50 -22.04
CA SER A 80 22.80 -2.73 -22.04
C SER A 80 21.74 -2.70 -23.15
N ASP A 81 22.04 -3.42 -24.23
CA ASP A 81 21.28 -3.49 -25.48
C ASP A 81 19.74 -3.58 -25.35
N ASN A 82 19.08 -2.60 -25.97
CA ASN A 82 17.89 -2.68 -26.82
C ASN A 82 16.92 -3.88 -26.64
N ASP A 83 15.71 -3.64 -26.14
CA ASP A 83 14.46 -3.53 -26.93
C ASP A 83 13.21 -3.46 -26.02
N ILE A 84 12.12 -2.91 -26.56
CA ILE A 84 10.77 -2.72 -25.99
C ILE A 84 10.57 -1.39 -25.27
N GLY A 85 10.27 -0.37 -26.08
CA GLY A 85 9.59 0.82 -25.63
C GLY A 85 8.16 0.49 -25.18
N GLU A 86 7.87 0.75 -23.90
CA GLU A 86 6.52 1.07 -23.44
C GLU A 86 6.62 2.28 -22.52
N ASP A 87 5.78 3.29 -22.78
CA ASP A 87 5.70 4.51 -21.98
C ASP A 87 5.28 4.14 -20.55
N PRO A 88 6.08 4.45 -19.51
CA PRO A 88 5.74 4.13 -18.12
C PRO A 88 4.40 4.71 -17.66
N ARG A 89 3.89 5.73 -18.37
CA ARG A 89 2.62 6.40 -18.09
C ARG A 89 1.39 5.55 -18.42
N ASP A 90 1.54 4.51 -19.25
CA ASP A 90 0.40 3.65 -19.64
C ASP A 90 0.07 2.58 -18.59
N ARG A 91 0.98 2.27 -17.63
CA ARG A 91 0.71 1.28 -16.57
C ARG A 91 -0.22 1.77 -15.46
N PHE A 92 -0.44 3.07 -15.30
CA PHE A 92 -1.13 3.63 -14.13
C PHE A 92 -2.61 3.97 -14.33
N GLN A 93 -3.19 3.70 -15.51
CA GLN A 93 -4.58 4.10 -15.82
C GLN A 93 -5.67 3.10 -15.45
N PHE A 94 -5.33 1.92 -14.92
CA PHE A 94 -6.33 0.97 -14.46
C PHE A 94 -6.33 1.01 -12.92
N ILE A 95 -7.27 1.73 -12.28
CA ILE A 95 -8.32 1.23 -11.36
C ILE A 95 -9.10 2.44 -10.78
N GLY A 96 -10.23 2.77 -11.43
CA GLY A 96 -11.54 2.87 -10.78
C GLY A 96 -11.78 3.96 -9.73
N GLU A 97 -12.26 5.10 -10.22
CA GLU A 97 -13.34 5.97 -9.73
C GLU A 97 -13.93 5.80 -8.30
N LYS A 98 -13.90 6.95 -7.60
CA LYS A 98 -14.91 7.55 -6.71
C LYS A 98 -15.79 6.62 -5.85
N ARG A 99 -15.65 6.77 -4.52
CA ARG A 99 -16.78 6.94 -3.59
C ARG A 99 -16.30 7.57 -2.27
N LEU A 100 -17.00 8.63 -1.88
CA LEU A 100 -16.85 9.37 -0.63
C LEU A 100 -17.16 8.48 0.58
N LEU A 101 -16.39 8.65 1.66
CA LEU A 101 -16.85 9.23 2.94
C LEU A 101 -15.69 9.19 3.96
N LYS A 102 -15.60 10.30 4.71
CA LYS A 102 -14.70 10.53 5.84
C LYS A 102 -15.16 9.68 7.02
N ASP A 103 -14.23 9.00 7.67
CA ASP A 103 -14.31 8.66 9.09
C ASP A 103 -12.88 8.67 9.65
N GLN A 104 -12.67 9.42 10.73
CA GLN A 104 -11.38 9.61 11.41
C GLN A 104 -11.20 8.65 12.61
N GLU A 105 -11.90 7.53 12.63
CA GLU A 105 -11.76 6.51 13.67
C GLU A 105 -11.28 5.20 13.04
N GLY A 106 -10.55 4.40 13.83
CA GLY A 106 -10.01 3.10 13.41
C GLY A 106 -11.08 2.27 12.71
N SER A 107 -10.70 1.61 11.62
CA SER A 107 -11.65 0.81 10.85
C SER A 107 -11.63 -0.62 11.39
N ILE A 108 -12.81 -1.15 11.72
CA ILE A 108 -12.98 -2.54 12.14
C ILE A 108 -13.27 -3.38 10.91
N TYR A 109 -12.48 -4.43 10.72
CA TYR A 109 -12.63 -5.37 9.63
C TYR A 109 -12.97 -6.75 10.15
N LYS A 110 -13.77 -7.48 9.37
CA LYS A 110 -13.91 -8.93 9.47
C LYS A 110 -13.06 -9.53 8.36
N ILE A 111 -11.98 -10.22 8.72
CA ILE A 111 -10.91 -10.68 7.83
C ILE A 111 -10.79 -12.19 7.90
#